data_AF-A0A485AV38-F1
#
_entry.id   AF-A0A485AV38-F1
#
_cell.length_a   1.000
_cell.length_b   1.000
_cell.length_c   1.000
_cell.angle_alpha   90.00
_cell.angle_beta   90.00
_cell.angle_gamma   90.00
#
_symmetry.space_group_name_H-M   'P 1'
#
loop_
_entity.id
_entity.type
_entity.pdbx_description
1 polymer ?
#
loop_
_entity_poly.entity_id
_entity_poly.type
_entity_poly.pdbx_seq_one_letter_code
_entity_poly.pdbx_strand_id
1 'polypeptide(L)' 'MKTAHYYASRSTKFLVIGIDGKVTEERYEVSGKAEARKLAAELSAKAWNF' A
#
# COMPACT_ATOMS: atom_id res chain seq x y z
N MET A 1 -4.16 -13.97 -1.45
CA MET A 1 -3.41 -13.24 -0.39
C MET A 1 -3.23 -11.78 -0.80
N LYS A 2 -3.70 -10.83 0.03
CA LYS A 2 -3.52 -9.39 -0.21
C LYS A 2 -2.15 -8.93 0.28
N THR A 3 -1.43 -8.19 -0.53
CA THR A 3 -0.12 -7.58 -0.22
C THR A 3 -0.22 -6.07 -0.37
N ALA A 4 0.53 -5.34 0.43
CA ALA A 4 0.51 -3.88 0.46
C ALA A 4 1.93 -3.36 0.13
N HIS A 5 2.02 -2.51 -0.89
CA HIS A 5 3.25 -1.94 -1.41
C HIS A 5 3.21 -0.43 -1.23
N TYR A 6 4.13 0.10 -0.45
CA TYR A 6 4.21 1.55 -0.21
C TYR A 6 5.16 2.19 -1.22
N TYR A 7 4.67 3.19 -1.93
CA TYR A 7 5.46 3.99 -2.86
C TYR A 7 5.55 5.42 -2.36
N ALA A 8 6.77 5.96 -2.35
CA ALA A 8 7.04 7.34 -1.97
C ALA A 8 7.97 8.00 -2.99
N SER A 9 7.47 9.07 -3.59
CA SER A 9 8.17 10.06 -4.37
C SER A 9 8.33 11.36 -3.54
N ARG A 10 9.16 12.29 -3.99
CA ARG A 10 9.33 13.61 -3.37
C ARG A 10 8.01 14.40 -3.27
N SER A 11 7.07 14.17 -4.19
CA SER A 11 5.80 14.90 -4.27
C SER A 11 4.57 14.05 -4.00
N THR A 12 4.67 12.72 -4.09
CA THR A 12 3.50 11.83 -3.99
C THR A 12 3.83 10.60 -3.16
N LYS A 13 2.86 10.15 -2.38
CA LYS A 13 2.99 8.95 -1.57
C LYS A 13 1.67 8.20 -1.69
N PHE A 14 1.73 6.93 -2.06
CA PHE A 14 0.55 6.12 -2.26
C PHE A 14 0.82 4.67 -1.88
N LEU A 15 -0.22 3.99 -1.43
CA LEU A 15 -0.25 2.57 -1.16
C LEU A 15 -0.91 1.85 -2.34
N VAL A 16 -0.29 0.78 -2.82
CA VAL A 16 -0.84 -0.10 -3.86
C VAL A 16 -1.11 -1.47 -3.25
N ILE A 17 -2.27 -2.04 -3.55
CA ILE A 17 -2.63 -3.38 -3.10
C ILE A 17 -2.32 -4.38 -4.20
N GLY A 18 -1.73 -5.52 -3.85
CA GLY A 18 -1.61 -6.66 -4.73
C GLY A 18 -2.50 -7.80 -4.25
N ILE A 19 -3.21 -8.47 -5.16
CA ILE A 19 -4.04 -9.63 -4.87
C ILE A 19 -3.44 -10.83 -5.62
N ASP A 20 -3.16 -11.92 -4.89
CA ASP A 20 -2.68 -13.18 -5.46
C ASP A 20 -1.41 -13.03 -6.33
N GLY A 21 -0.47 -12.21 -5.83
CA GLY A 21 0.81 -11.96 -6.50
C GLY A 21 0.75 -10.96 -7.65
N LYS A 22 -0.43 -10.42 -7.98
CA LYS A 22 -0.61 -9.37 -8.99
C LYS A 22 -0.86 -8.03 -8.30
N VAL A 23 -0.09 -7.01 -8.64
CA VAL A 23 -0.34 -5.63 -8.20
C VAL A 23 -1.61 -5.12 -8.89
N THR A 24 -2.55 -4.57 -8.14
CA THR A 24 -3.75 -3.95 -8.70
C THR A 24 -3.47 -2.50 -9.09
N GLU A 25 -4.34 -1.91 -9.90
CA GLU A 25 -4.26 -0.48 -10.23
C GLU A 25 -4.82 0.42 -9.13
N GLU A 26 -5.34 -0.16 -8.03
CA GLU A 26 -5.87 0.60 -6.90
C GLU A 26 -4.72 1.27 -6.13
N ARG A 27 -4.75 2.60 -6.14
CA ARG A 27 -3.80 3.45 -5.42
C ARG A 27 -4.55 4.23 -4.35
N TYR A 28 -4.09 4.11 -3.12
CA TYR A 28 -4.59 4.89 -2.00
C TYR A 28 -3.57 5.97 -1.68
N GLU A 29 -3.94 7.23 -1.83
CA GLU A 29 -3.07 8.34 -1.46
C GLU A 29 -2.87 8.35 0.06
N VAL A 30 -1.63 8.55 0.50
CA VAL A 30 -1.26 8.51 1.92
C VAL A 30 -0.26 9.61 2.22
N SER A 31 -0.26 10.13 3.44
CA SER A 31 0.71 11.11 3.92
C SER A 31 2.09 10.48 4.21
N GLY A 32 2.16 9.16 4.43
CA GLY A 32 3.42 8.47 4.71
C GLY A 32 3.28 7.01 5.15
N LYS A 33 4.42 6.40 5.54
CA LYS A 33 4.51 4.99 5.94
C LYS A 33 3.55 4.61 7.07
N ALA A 34 3.31 5.51 8.03
CA ALA A 34 2.44 5.24 9.16
C ALA A 34 0.97 5.08 8.73
N GLU A 35 0.48 5.99 7.87
CA GLU A 35 -0.87 5.91 7.31
C GLU A 35 -1.02 4.72 6.37
N ALA A 36 -0.03 4.48 5.52
CA ALA A 36 0.01 3.30 4.66
C ALA A 36 -0.09 1.99 5.46
N ARG A 37 0.53 1.90 6.65
CA ARG A 37 0.44 0.71 7.51
C ARG A 37 -0.96 0.54 8.10
N LYS A 38 -1.61 1.64 8.51
CA LYS A 38 -3.00 1.61 8.99
C LYS A 38 -3.94 1.13 7.90
N LEU A 39 -3.85 1.71 6.70
CA LEU A 39 -4.63 1.28 5.54
C LEU A 39 -4.37 -0.18 5.16
N ALA A 40 -3.12 -0.62 5.16
CA ALA A 40 -2.81 -2.02 4.89
C ALA A 40 -3.47 -2.97 5.92
N ALA A 41 -3.46 -2.60 7.21
CA ALA A 41 -4.12 -3.37 8.25
C ALA A 41 -5.65 -3.38 8.09
N GLU A 42 -6.27 -2.23 7.81
CA GLU A 42 -7.71 -2.11 7.53
C GLU A 42 -8.13 -2.95 6.33
N LEU A 43 -7.32 -2.98 5.28
CA LEU A 43 -7.56 -3.75 4.06
C LEU A 43 -7.20 -5.24 4.19
N SER A 44 -6.76 -5.67 5.38
CA SER A 44 -6.26 -7.03 5.65
C SER A 44 -5.17 -7.47 4.68
N ALA A 45 -4.30 -6.53 4.31
CA ALA A 45 -3.20 -6.73 3.38
C ALA A 45 -1.87 -6.83 4.13
N LYS A 46 -1.04 -7.82 3.76
CA LYS A 46 0.27 -8.01 4.37
C LYS A 46 1.26 -6.98 3.80
N ALA A 47 1.92 -6.24 4.68
CA ALA A 47 3.01 -5.35 4.29
C ALA A 47 4.13 -6.14 3.58
N TRP A 48 4.40 -5.78 2.32
CA TRP A 48 5.41 -6.47 1.50
C TRP A 48 6.69 -5.65 1.34
N ASN A 49 6.55 -4.34 1.13
CA ASN A 49 7.70 -3.44 1.00
C ASN A 49 7.34 -2.06 1.58
N PHE A 50 7.61 -1.87 2.87
CA PHE A 50 7.25 -0.68 3.64
C PHE A 50 8.45 0.07 4.18
#